data_AF-A0AAW9EA04-F1
#
_entry.id   AF-A0AAW9EA04-F1
#
_cell.length_a   1.000
_cell.length_b   1.000
_cell.length_c   1.000
_cell.angle_alpha   90.00
_cell.angle_beta   90.00
_cell.angle_gamma   90.00
#
_symmetry.space_group_name_H-M   'P 1'
#
loop_
_entity.id
_entity.type
_entity.pdbx_description
1 polymer ?
#
loop_
_entity_poly.entity_id
_entity_poly.type
_entity_poly.pdbx_seq_one_letter_code
_entity_poly.pdbx_strand_id
1 'polypeptide(L)'
;LQALECQRDANRIVAVLGGKTPHIQNLAVGGVANPINLDAPNVLNLERLMYVKHFIDNLGDFIEQVYKVDTAIFAAYYPEWLKIGKGANYYLSVPELPINGNNTEFLLSGGYMEGVDFSTYRPIKDWKDQNLKDGIEESGKHAWYE
;
A
#
# COMPACT_ATOMS: atom_id res chain seq x y z
N LEU A 1 2.91 -8.00 -21.51
CA LEU A 1 4.13 -8.78 -21.17
C LEU A 1 5.11 -7.97 -20.29
N GLN A 2 5.42 -6.71 -20.62
CA GLN A 2 6.33 -5.84 -19.84
C GLN A 2 5.96 -5.69 -18.35
N ALA A 3 4.66 -5.68 -18.02
CA ALA A 3 4.20 -5.64 -16.62
C ALA A 3 4.76 -6.79 -15.75
N LEU A 4 5.02 -7.96 -16.34
CA LEU A 4 5.59 -9.11 -15.62
C LEU A 4 7.05 -8.87 -15.19
N GLU A 5 7.78 -8.04 -15.93
CA GLU A 5 9.14 -7.64 -15.56
C GLU A 5 9.10 -6.55 -14.48
N CYS A 6 8.24 -5.54 -14.66
CA CYS A 6 8.04 -4.49 -13.67
C CYS A 6 7.66 -5.06 -12.29
N GLN A 7 6.67 -5.95 -12.23
CA GLN A 7 6.26 -6.54 -10.93
C GLN A 7 7.36 -7.40 -10.30
N ARG A 8 8.22 -8.03 -11.12
CA ARG A 8 9.35 -8.81 -10.62
C ARG A 8 10.39 -7.89 -9.98
N ASP A 9 10.64 -6.72 -10.56
CA ASP A 9 11.55 -5.72 -10.00
C ASP A 9 11.02 -5.14 -8.69
N ALA A 10 9.70 -4.91 -8.60
CA ALA A 10 9.07 -4.54 -7.33
C ALA A 10 9.27 -5.61 -6.25
N ASN A 11 9.08 -6.89 -6.61
CA ASN A 11 9.30 -7.99 -5.69
C ASN A 11 10.78 -8.18 -5.30
N ARG A 12 11.75 -7.76 -6.12
CA ARG A 12 13.18 -7.76 -5.74
C ARG A 12 13.46 -6.81 -4.58
N ILE A 13 12.83 -5.64 -4.56
CA ILE A 13 12.93 -4.69 -3.44
C ILE A 13 12.42 -5.35 -2.15
N VAL A 14 11.22 -5.94 -2.23
CA VAL A 14 10.60 -6.64 -1.09
C VAL A 14 11.47 -7.80 -0.62
N ALA A 15 12.09 -8.55 -1.52
CA ALA A 15 12.97 -9.67 -1.16
C ALA A 15 14.28 -9.20 -0.48
N VAL A 16 14.89 -8.11 -0.95
CA VAL A 16 16.14 -7.60 -0.36
C VAL A 16 15.92 -7.12 1.07
N LEU A 17 14.82 -6.40 1.33
CA LEU A 17 14.50 -5.89 2.67
C LEU A 17 13.84 -6.97 3.55
N GLY A 18 12.95 -7.77 2.98
CA GLY A 18 12.15 -8.78 3.67
C GLY A 18 12.79 -10.16 3.78
N GLY A 19 13.95 -10.38 3.18
CA GLY A 19 14.62 -11.67 3.05
C GLY A 19 14.03 -12.58 1.94
N LYS A 20 12.72 -12.55 1.75
CA LYS A 20 12.02 -13.26 0.65
C LYS A 20 10.65 -12.64 0.36
N THR A 21 10.09 -12.97 -0.79
CA THR A 21 8.68 -12.71 -1.13
C THR A 21 8.17 -13.84 -2.04
N PRO A 22 6.95 -14.39 -1.85
CA PRO A 22 5.95 -14.04 -0.83
C PRO A 22 6.39 -14.34 0.62
N HIS A 23 5.67 -13.74 1.58
CA HIS A 23 5.89 -13.85 3.04
C HIS A 23 7.27 -13.36 3.51
N ILE A 24 7.43 -12.06 3.68
CA ILE A 24 8.65 -11.48 4.28
C ILE A 24 8.94 -12.08 5.67
N GLN A 25 10.21 -12.06 6.08
CA GLN A 25 10.70 -12.64 7.32
C GLN A 25 11.66 -11.70 8.07
N ASN A 26 11.45 -10.39 7.96
CA ASN A 26 12.26 -9.37 8.61
C ASN A 26 11.51 -8.59 9.71
N LEU A 27 10.26 -8.93 10.04
CA LEU A 27 9.48 -8.23 11.05
C LEU A 27 9.70 -8.82 12.45
N ALA A 28 9.65 -7.96 13.46
CA ALA A 28 9.60 -8.32 14.87
C ALA A 28 8.68 -7.36 15.63
N VAL A 29 8.10 -7.79 16.75
CA VAL A 29 7.41 -6.85 17.64
C VAL A 29 8.44 -5.84 18.14
N GLY A 30 8.23 -4.55 17.80
CA GLY A 30 9.14 -3.46 18.10
C GLY A 30 9.97 -2.94 16.92
N GLY A 31 9.92 -3.55 15.73
CA GLY A 31 10.58 -3.02 14.54
C GLY A 31 10.91 -4.07 13.48
N VAL A 32 12.13 -3.99 12.95
CA VAL A 32 12.63 -4.89 11.90
C VAL A 32 13.93 -5.57 12.31
N ALA A 33 14.21 -6.73 11.74
CA ALA A 33 15.40 -7.54 11.98
C ALA A 33 16.58 -7.18 11.06
N ASN A 34 16.46 -6.15 10.21
CA ASN A 34 17.51 -5.74 9.30
C ASN A 34 18.69 -5.09 10.06
N PRO A 35 19.89 -5.70 10.08
CA PRO A 35 21.06 -5.05 10.66
C PRO A 35 21.54 -3.95 9.69
N ILE A 36 21.50 -2.69 10.13
CA ILE A 36 21.98 -1.55 9.32
C ILE A 36 23.42 -1.24 9.73
N ASN A 37 24.36 -1.43 8.80
CA ASN A 37 25.75 -1.02 8.96
C ASN A 37 26.38 -0.89 7.56
N LEU A 38 26.85 0.32 7.22
CA LEU A 38 27.31 0.65 5.88
C LEU A 38 28.66 0.02 5.51
N ASP A 39 29.47 -0.36 6.51
CA ASP A 39 30.85 -0.81 6.33
C ASP A 39 31.02 -2.33 6.46
N ALA A 40 30.01 -3.02 7.00
CA ALA A 40 30.07 -4.46 7.22
C ALA A 40 29.56 -5.29 6.02
N PRO A 41 30.15 -6.46 5.75
CA PRO A 41 29.61 -7.42 4.80
C PRO A 41 28.37 -8.14 5.37
N ASN A 42 27.52 -8.69 4.49
CA ASN A 42 26.37 -9.54 4.84
C ASN A 42 25.30 -8.89 5.72
N VAL A 43 25.17 -7.56 5.68
CA VAL A 43 24.15 -6.77 6.39
C VAL A 43 23.49 -5.79 5.41
N LEU A 44 22.52 -4.99 5.86
CA LEU A 44 21.95 -3.91 5.06
C LEU A 44 22.95 -2.74 4.99
N ASN A 45 23.91 -2.88 4.08
CA ASN A 45 24.97 -1.91 3.80
C ASN A 45 24.64 -1.03 2.59
N LEU A 46 25.55 -0.13 2.22
CA LEU A 46 25.34 0.82 1.13
C LEU A 46 25.06 0.12 -0.22
N GLU A 47 25.76 -0.98 -0.51
CA GLU A 47 25.57 -1.70 -1.76
C GLU A 47 24.17 -2.32 -1.86
N ARG A 48 23.66 -2.92 -0.77
CA ARG A 48 22.28 -3.42 -0.72
C ARG A 48 21.26 -2.29 -0.87
N LEU A 49 21.49 -1.13 -0.25
CA LEU A 49 20.61 0.04 -0.36
C LEU A 49 20.60 0.62 -1.78
N MET A 50 21.75 0.70 -2.45
CA MET A 50 21.84 1.12 -3.85
C MET A 50 21.15 0.13 -4.78
N TYR A 51 21.23 -1.18 -4.49
CA TYR A 51 20.51 -2.20 -5.24
C TYR A 51 18.99 -2.04 -5.14
N VAL A 52 18.48 -1.73 -3.93
CA VAL A 52 17.05 -1.38 -3.75
C VAL A 52 16.68 -0.12 -4.53
N LYS A 53 17.47 0.95 -4.41
CA LYS A 53 17.23 2.23 -5.09
C LYS A 53 17.14 2.07 -6.60
N HIS A 54 18.02 1.26 -7.19
CA HIS A 54 18.02 0.98 -8.62
C HIS A 54 16.67 0.42 -9.09
N PHE A 55 16.10 -0.55 -8.37
CA PHE A 55 14.78 -1.07 -8.73
C PHE A 55 13.67 -0.05 -8.51
N ILE A 56 13.71 0.74 -7.43
CA ILE A 56 12.72 1.81 -7.20
C ILE A 56 12.68 2.76 -8.39
N ASP A 57 13.83 3.17 -8.90
CA ASP A 57 13.93 4.10 -10.03
C ASP A 57 13.32 3.49 -11.30
N ASN A 58 13.59 2.20 -11.58
CA ASN A 58 13.04 1.51 -12.74
C ASN A 58 11.51 1.35 -12.69
N LEU A 59 10.91 1.27 -11.49
CA LEU A 59 9.46 1.15 -11.34
C LEU A 59 8.72 2.43 -11.72
N GLY A 60 9.31 3.60 -11.39
CA GLY A 60 8.68 4.90 -11.60
C GLY A 60 8.30 5.13 -13.06
N ASP A 61 9.23 4.85 -13.98
CA ASP A 61 9.00 5.04 -15.41
C ASP A 61 7.86 4.16 -15.95
N PHE A 62 7.81 2.88 -15.55
CA PHE A 62 6.74 1.99 -15.99
C PHE A 62 5.37 2.42 -15.46
N ILE A 63 5.29 2.82 -14.18
CA ILE A 63 4.03 3.26 -13.57
C ILE A 63 3.52 4.52 -14.28
N GLU A 64 4.39 5.50 -14.49
CA GLU A 64 4.02 6.81 -15.04
C GLU A 64 3.74 6.79 -16.54
N GLN A 65 4.51 6.02 -17.31
CA GLN A 65 4.49 6.07 -18.78
C GLN A 65 3.68 4.93 -19.41
N VAL A 66 3.47 3.81 -18.70
CA VAL A 66 2.71 2.68 -19.20
C VAL A 66 1.43 2.50 -18.40
N TYR A 67 1.51 2.14 -17.11
CA TYR A 67 0.32 1.76 -16.36
C TYR A 67 -0.72 2.88 -16.24
N LYS A 68 -0.28 4.09 -15.89
CA LYS A 68 -1.15 5.27 -15.80
C LYS A 68 -1.76 5.64 -17.16
N VAL A 69 -0.97 5.59 -18.23
CA VAL A 69 -1.39 5.93 -19.59
C VAL A 69 -2.40 4.92 -20.12
N ASP A 70 -2.11 3.63 -19.99
CA ASP A 70 -3.01 2.55 -20.43
C ASP A 70 -4.34 2.61 -19.69
N THR A 71 -4.34 2.93 -18.39
CA THR A 71 -5.58 3.12 -17.61
C THR A 71 -6.46 4.20 -18.24
N ALA A 72 -5.87 5.35 -18.59
CA ALA A 72 -6.61 6.45 -19.24
C ALA A 72 -7.11 6.06 -20.65
N ILE A 73 -6.31 5.31 -21.42
CA ILE A 73 -6.70 4.79 -22.72
C ILE A 73 -7.92 3.87 -22.58
N PHE A 74 -7.88 2.88 -21.69
CA PHE A 74 -9.02 1.99 -21.46
C PHE A 74 -10.27 2.78 -21.03
N ALA A 75 -10.14 3.73 -20.10
CA ALA A 75 -11.25 4.57 -19.68
C ALA A 75 -11.84 5.40 -20.83
N ALA A 76 -11.03 5.86 -21.78
CA ALA A 76 -11.47 6.63 -22.94
C ALA A 76 -12.25 5.79 -23.96
N TYR A 77 -11.88 4.52 -24.14
CA TYR A 77 -12.56 3.60 -25.08
C TYR A 77 -13.84 2.98 -24.50
N TYR A 78 -13.97 2.95 -23.17
CA TYR A 78 -15.06 2.28 -22.46
C TYR A 78 -15.82 3.23 -21.50
N PRO A 79 -16.30 4.39 -21.96
CA PRO A 79 -16.91 5.40 -21.08
C PRO A 79 -18.21 4.94 -20.42
N GLU A 80 -18.90 3.94 -20.98
CA GLU A 80 -20.09 3.33 -20.37
C GLU A 80 -19.79 2.68 -19.02
N TRP A 81 -18.57 2.16 -18.82
CA TRP A 81 -18.16 1.53 -17.58
C TRP A 81 -18.05 2.52 -16.42
N LEU A 82 -17.89 3.82 -16.70
CA LEU A 82 -17.89 4.87 -15.68
C LEU A 82 -19.28 5.10 -15.06
N LYS A 83 -20.36 4.55 -15.66
CA LYS A 83 -21.75 4.73 -15.20
C LYS A 83 -22.32 3.50 -14.49
N ILE A 84 -21.59 2.39 -14.49
CA ILE A 84 -22.04 1.11 -13.95
C ILE A 84 -21.03 0.58 -12.94
N GLY A 85 -21.46 -0.34 -12.07
CA GLY A 85 -20.54 -0.99 -11.11
C GLY A 85 -20.28 -0.22 -9.82
N LYS A 86 -21.08 0.80 -9.49
CA LYS A 86 -21.06 1.41 -8.15
C LYS A 86 -21.38 0.33 -7.10
N GLY A 87 -20.36 -0.08 -6.32
CA GLY A 87 -20.47 -1.19 -5.36
C GLY A 87 -20.86 -0.78 -3.95
N ALA A 88 -20.62 0.47 -3.55
CA ALA A 88 -20.92 0.96 -2.21
C ALA A 88 -21.31 2.44 -2.21
N ASN A 89 -22.03 2.84 -1.16
CA ASN A 89 -22.31 4.24 -0.83
C ASN A 89 -21.44 4.74 0.32
N TYR A 90 -20.56 3.92 0.88
CA TYR A 90 -19.75 4.26 2.03
C TYR A 90 -18.32 3.82 1.77
N TYR A 91 -17.37 4.71 2.03
CA TYR A 91 -15.95 4.51 1.77
C TYR A 91 -15.17 4.67 3.07
N LEU A 92 -14.25 3.75 3.34
CA LEU A 92 -13.41 3.75 4.52
C LEU A 92 -11.95 3.53 4.11
N SER A 93 -11.06 4.34 4.65
CA SER A 93 -9.60 4.19 4.54
C SER A 93 -8.96 4.51 5.90
N VAL A 94 -7.93 3.76 6.27
CA VAL A 94 -7.13 4.02 7.48
C VAL A 94 -5.83 4.70 7.03
N PRO A 95 -5.33 5.71 7.76
CA PRO A 95 -4.07 6.37 7.40
C PRO A 95 -2.92 5.36 7.38
N GLU A 96 -1.99 5.55 6.45
CA GLU A 96 -0.93 4.57 6.16
C GLU A 96 0.40 5.26 5.83
N LEU A 97 1.49 4.51 5.90
CA LEU A 97 2.88 4.97 5.74
C LEU A 97 3.26 6.00 6.81
N PRO A 98 3.43 5.57 8.08
CA PRO A 98 3.88 6.45 9.15
C PRO A 98 5.26 7.03 8.84
N ILE A 99 5.42 8.34 9.03
CA ILE A 99 6.67 9.07 8.72
C ILE A 99 7.45 9.50 9.96
N ASN A 100 6.94 9.19 11.15
CA ASN A 100 7.61 9.47 12.41
C ASN A 100 7.59 8.25 13.35
N GLY A 101 8.55 8.18 14.28
CA GLY A 101 8.73 7.01 15.16
C GLY A 101 7.61 6.78 16.18
N ASN A 102 6.76 7.78 16.41
CA ASN A 102 5.59 7.67 17.30
C ASN A 102 4.32 7.25 16.57
N ASN A 103 4.39 7.17 15.23
CA ASN A 103 3.29 6.86 14.33
C ASN A 103 2.05 7.75 14.54
N THR A 104 2.29 9.05 14.60
CA THR A 104 1.24 10.08 14.70
C THR A 104 1.10 10.89 13.42
N GLU A 105 2.04 10.74 12.48
CA GLU A 105 2.08 11.41 11.19
C GLU A 105 2.17 10.36 10.09
N PHE A 106 1.37 10.53 9.05
CA PHE A 106 1.19 9.56 7.97
C PHE A 106 1.29 10.26 6.62
N LEU A 107 1.94 9.60 5.65
CA LEU A 107 2.02 10.10 4.28
C LEU A 107 0.67 9.96 3.55
N LEU A 108 -0.06 8.86 3.81
CA LEU A 108 -1.38 8.63 3.25
C LEU A 108 -2.45 8.91 4.32
N SER A 109 -3.38 9.78 3.97
CA SER A 109 -4.52 10.13 4.84
C SER A 109 -5.58 9.03 4.82
N GLY A 110 -6.28 8.86 5.94
CA GLY A 110 -7.45 8.00 6.04
C GLY A 110 -8.70 8.78 6.45
N GLY A 111 -9.86 8.16 6.22
CA GLY A 111 -11.14 8.72 6.61
C GLY A 111 -12.32 7.85 6.20
N TYR A 112 -13.49 8.31 6.61
CA TYR A 112 -14.79 7.76 6.26
C TYR A 112 -15.57 8.79 5.44
N MET A 113 -16.28 8.35 4.40
CA MET A 113 -17.09 9.22 3.54
C MET A 113 -18.36 8.50 3.08
N GLU A 114 -19.47 9.23 3.05
CA GLU A 114 -20.74 8.78 2.50
C GLU A 114 -20.94 9.35 1.09
N GLY A 115 -21.28 8.47 0.15
CA GLY A 115 -21.46 8.79 -1.26
C GLY A 115 -20.22 9.40 -1.89
N VAL A 116 -20.45 10.38 -2.75
CA VAL A 116 -19.40 11.23 -3.35
C VAL A 116 -19.58 12.65 -2.81
N ASP A 117 -19.86 12.75 -1.51
CA ASP A 117 -20.11 14.01 -0.82
C ASP A 117 -19.01 14.27 0.22
N PHE A 118 -18.08 15.15 -0.14
CA PHE A 118 -16.97 15.55 0.72
C PHE A 118 -17.41 16.26 2.00
N SER A 119 -18.65 16.75 2.10
CA SER A 119 -19.16 17.33 3.35
C SER A 119 -19.35 16.29 4.45
N THR A 120 -19.50 15.01 4.07
CA THR A 120 -19.62 13.87 4.99
C THR A 120 -18.26 13.29 5.41
N TYR A 121 -17.16 13.81 4.84
CA TYR A 121 -15.83 13.30 5.10
C TYR A 121 -15.43 13.48 6.57
N ARG A 122 -15.24 12.36 7.26
CA ARG A 122 -14.70 12.29 8.62
C ARG A 122 -13.25 11.79 8.56
N PRO A 123 -12.25 12.62 8.89
CA PRO A 123 -10.86 12.18 8.90
C PRO A 123 -10.62 11.14 10.01
N ILE A 124 -9.80 10.14 9.70
CA ILE A 124 -9.24 9.18 10.66
C ILE A 124 -7.75 9.52 10.78
N LYS A 125 -7.35 10.01 11.95
CA LYS A 125 -5.98 10.54 12.16
C LYS A 125 -4.96 9.45 12.43
N ASP A 126 -5.37 8.40 13.13
CA ASP A 126 -4.53 7.27 13.49
C ASP A 126 -5.40 6.02 13.72
N TRP A 127 -4.74 4.89 13.95
CA TRP A 127 -5.40 3.61 14.25
C TRP A 127 -6.01 3.53 15.66
N LYS A 128 -5.87 4.59 16.49
CA LYS A 128 -6.47 4.65 17.84
C LYS A 128 -7.85 5.31 17.82
N ASP A 129 -8.32 5.79 16.67
CA ASP A 129 -9.68 6.32 16.49
C ASP A 129 -10.73 5.36 17.04
N GLN A 130 -11.48 5.82 18.04
CA GLN A 130 -12.42 4.97 18.77
C GLN A 130 -13.62 4.57 17.90
N ASN A 131 -14.12 5.48 17.06
CA ASN A 131 -15.23 5.18 16.15
C ASN A 131 -14.83 4.14 15.10
N LEU A 132 -13.56 4.13 14.66
CA LEU A 132 -13.03 3.08 13.79
C LEU A 132 -13.03 1.72 14.51
N LYS A 133 -12.49 1.68 15.74
CA LYS A 133 -12.36 0.42 16.49
C LYS A 133 -13.70 -0.19 16.89
N ASP A 134 -14.60 0.64 17.39
CA ASP A 134 -15.88 0.18 17.92
C ASP A 134 -16.92 -0.03 16.82
N GLY A 135 -16.72 0.58 15.64
CA GLY A 135 -17.69 0.52 14.54
C GLY A 135 -17.50 -0.64 13.57
N ILE A 136 -16.42 -1.43 13.69
CA ILE A 136 -16.17 -2.59 12.82
C ILE A 136 -16.80 -3.83 13.44
N GLU A 137 -17.75 -4.43 12.73
CA GLU A 137 -18.41 -5.67 13.09
C GLU A 137 -18.46 -6.63 11.89
N GLU A 138 -18.59 -7.93 12.17
CA GLU A 138 -18.71 -8.99 11.17
C GLU A 138 -19.90 -9.90 11.51
N SER A 139 -20.60 -10.43 10.49
CA SER A 139 -21.75 -11.32 10.69
C SER A 139 -21.55 -12.66 10.01
N GLY A 140 -21.72 -13.75 10.77
CA GLY A 140 -21.70 -15.13 10.28
C GLY A 140 -23.00 -15.60 9.59
N LYS A 141 -24.06 -14.78 9.57
CA LYS A 141 -25.41 -15.20 9.13
C LYS A 141 -25.47 -15.86 7.75
N HIS A 142 -24.61 -15.42 6.83
CA HIS A 142 -24.51 -15.96 5.46
C HIS A 142 -23.09 -16.47 5.16
N ALA A 143 -22.36 -16.90 6.18
CA ALA A 143 -21.03 -17.47 6.07
C ALA A 143 -20.95 -18.82 6.82
N TRP A 144 -19.91 -19.61 6.58
CA TRP A 144 -19.74 -20.92 7.21
C TRP A 144 -19.00 -20.82 8.55
N TYR A 145 -19.65 -20.16 9.50
CA TYR A 145 -19.19 -20.01 10.89
C TYR A 145 -20.36 -20.26 11.84
N GLU A 146 -20.07 -20.76 13.04
CA GLU A 146 -21.04 -20.83 14.15
C GLU A 146 -21.28 -19.45 14.76
#